data_AF-C6T5H6-F1
#
_entry.id   AF-C6T5H6-F1
#
_cell.length_a   1.000
_cell.length_b   1.000
_cell.length_c   1.000
_cell.angle_alpha   90.00
_cell.angle_beta   90.00
_cell.angle_gamma   90.00
#
_symmetry.space_group_name_H-M   'P 1'
#
loop_
_entity.id
_entity.type
_entity.pdbx_description
1 polymer ?
#
loop_
_entity_poly.entity_id
_entity_poly.type
_entity_poly.pdbx_seq_one_letter_code
_entity_poly.pdbx_strand_id
1 'polypeptide(L)' 'MGRKAGTLFINPKRFGNLQKPCMKEMALFLSCMAANHSDTDACARQKELLNVCIDAQSKKNRKSWGSINYQLQRLNRGRK' A
#
# COMPACT_ATOMS: atom_id res chain seq x y z
N MET A 1 8.07 -3.09 18.40
CA MET A 1 8.90 -2.04 17.78
C MET A 1 10.32 -2.24 18.32
N GLY A 2 11.25 -2.79 17.53
CA GLY A 2 12.56 -3.23 18.05
C GLY A 2 13.56 -2.08 18.11
N ARG A 3 13.82 -1.55 19.31
CA ARG A 3 14.89 -0.59 19.57
C ARG A 3 16.25 -1.31 19.39
N LYS A 4 16.97 -1.07 18.28
CA LYS A 4 18.44 -1.16 18.30
C LYS A 4 18.94 0.15 18.90
N ALA A 5 19.42 0.10 20.15
CA ALA A 5 19.93 1.26 20.86
C ALA A 5 20.92 2.03 19.98
N GLY A 6 20.66 3.32 19.75
CA GLY A 6 21.56 4.23 19.05
C GLY A 6 21.40 4.35 17.54
N THR A 7 20.31 3.86 16.91
CA THR A 7 20.02 4.15 15.48
C THR A 7 18.54 4.47 15.24
N LEU A 8 18.26 5.60 14.57
CA LEU A 8 16.93 5.90 14.05
C LEU A 8 16.71 5.09 12.77
N PHE A 9 15.76 4.17 12.80
CA PHE A 9 15.41 3.32 11.66
C PHE A 9 13.89 3.11 11.63
N ILE A 10 13.30 3.29 10.45
CA ILE A 10 11.91 2.98 10.17
C ILE A 10 11.87 1.73 9.30
N ASN A 11 11.11 0.72 9.72
CA ASN A 11 10.88 -0.45 8.89
C ASN A 11 9.82 -0.11 7.82
N PRO A 12 10.19 0.06 6.53
CA PRO A 12 9.23 0.42 5.49
C PRO A 12 8.16 -0.65 5.29
N LYS A 13 8.43 -1.91 5.68
CA LYS A 13 7.43 -2.99 5.62
C LYS A 13 6.29 -2.80 6.62
N ARG A 14 6.54 -2.12 7.76
CA ARG A 14 5.49 -1.84 8.76
C ARG A 14 4.52 -0.75 8.31
N PHE A 15 5.00 0.19 7.49
CA PHE A 15 4.20 1.28 6.95
C PHE A 15 3.69 1.01 5.53
N GLY A 16 4.17 -0.05 4.86
CA GLY A 16 3.65 -0.53 3.58
C GLY A 16 2.24 -1.16 3.65
N ASN A 17 1.68 -1.27 4.86
CA ASN A 17 0.29 -1.64 5.13
C ASN A 17 -0.64 -0.42 5.24
N LEU A 18 -0.13 0.81 5.04
CA LEU A 18 -0.98 1.99 4.93
C LEU A 18 -1.73 1.90 3.59
N GLN A 19 -2.89 1.25 3.65
CA GLN A 19 -3.91 1.06 2.62
C GLN A 19 -3.35 0.79 1.22
N LYS A 20 -3.26 -0.49 0.85
CA LYS A 20 -3.05 -0.85 -0.55
C LYS A 20 -4.16 -0.15 -1.37
N PRO A 21 -3.79 0.66 -2.36
CA PRO A 21 -4.67 1.65 -2.97
C PRO A 21 -5.93 1.08 -3.62
N CYS A 22 -5.88 -0.18 -4.05
CA CYS A 22 -7.01 -0.86 -4.69
C CYS A 22 -7.77 -1.81 -3.78
N MET A 23 -7.42 -1.92 -2.48
CA MET A 23 -8.14 -2.83 -1.58
C MET A 23 -9.59 -2.42 -1.36
N LYS A 24 -9.88 -1.12 -1.40
CA LYS A 24 -11.26 -0.62 -1.29
C LYS A 24 -12.11 -1.11 -2.46
N GLU A 25 -11.63 -0.91 -3.68
CA GLU A 25 -12.31 -1.37 -4.90
C GLU A 25 -12.38 -2.90 -4.95
N MET A 26 -11.33 -3.60 -4.51
CA MET A 26 -11.32 -5.07 -4.44
C MET A 26 -12.35 -5.60 -3.44
N ALA A 27 -12.49 -4.97 -2.27
CA ALA A 27 -13.50 -5.33 -1.29
C ALA A 27 -14.91 -5.11 -1.84
N LEU A 28 -15.16 -3.99 -2.53
CA LEU A 28 -16.45 -3.71 -3.18
C LEU A 28 -16.79 -4.74 -4.27
N PHE A 29 -15.81 -5.13 -5.08
CA PHE A 29 -16.00 -6.17 -6.09
C PHE A 29 -16.33 -7.53 -5.46
N LEU A 30 -15.61 -7.92 -4.39
CA LEU A 30 -15.89 -9.16 -3.66
C LEU A 30 -17.25 -9.14 -2.97
N SER A 31 -17.64 -8.01 -2.38
CA SER A 31 -18.98 -7.85 -1.79
C SER A 31 -20.09 -7.96 -2.85
N CYS A 32 -19.86 -7.42 -4.05
CA CYS A 32 -20.79 -7.55 -5.16
C CYS A 32 -20.92 -9.00 -5.64
N MET A 33 -19.80 -9.72 -5.81
CA MET A 33 -19.83 -11.14 -6.19
C MET A 33 -20.50 -12.02 -5.14
N ALA A 34 -20.29 -11.71 -3.85
CA ALA A 34 -20.94 -12.41 -2.74
C ALA A 34 -22.47 -12.21 -2.76
N ALA A 35 -22.95 -11.03 -3.17
CA ALA A 35 -24.38 -10.73 -3.25
C ALA A 35 -25.05 -11.31 -4.51
N ASN A 36 -24.34 -11.37 -5.64
CA ASN A 36 -24.89 -11.76 -6.95
C ASN A 36 -24.50 -13.18 -7.38
N HIS A 37 -24.21 -14.10 -6.45
CA HIS A 37 -23.86 -15.49 -6.75
C HIS A 37 -22.72 -15.67 -7.77
N SER A 38 -21.71 -14.80 -7.73
CA SER A 38 -20.58 -14.79 -8.67
C SER A 38 -20.92 -14.35 -10.10
N ASP A 39 -22.06 -13.71 -10.33
CA ASP A 39 -22.36 -13.05 -11.60
C ASP A 39 -21.42 -11.85 -11.81
N THR A 40 -20.52 -11.99 -12.79
CA THR A 40 -19.54 -10.96 -13.12
C THR A 40 -20.15 -9.77 -13.85
N ASP A 41 -21.27 -9.97 -14.55
CA ASP A 41 -21.90 -8.94 -15.37
C ASP A 41 -22.67 -7.96 -14.49
N ALA A 42 -23.35 -8.47 -13.45
CA ALA A 42 -23.94 -7.65 -12.39
C ALA A 42 -22.91 -6.75 -11.67
N CYS A 43 -21.65 -7.17 -11.64
CA CYS A 43 -20.54 -6.49 -10.97
C CYS A 43 -19.56 -5.80 -11.94
N ALA A 44 -19.94 -5.59 -13.20
CA ALA A 44 -19.07 -5.04 -14.24
C ALA A 44 -18.49 -3.66 -13.86
N ARG A 45 -19.29 -2.80 -13.24
CA ARG A 45 -18.87 -1.47 -12.79
C ARG A 45 -17.76 -1.55 -11.72
N GLN A 46 -17.91 -2.42 -10.72
CA GLN A 46 -16.94 -2.60 -9.64
C GLN A 46 -15.64 -3.21 -10.19
N LYS A 47 -15.75 -4.11 -11.17
CA LYS A 47 -14.61 -4.68 -11.89
C LYS A 47 -13.84 -3.60 -12.67
N GLU A 48 -14.54 -2.71 -13.36
CA GLU A 48 -13.91 -1.60 -14.09
C GLU A 48 -13.14 -0.67 -13.16
N LEU A 49 -13.76 -0.25 -12.04
CA LEU A 49 -13.09 0.59 -11.03
C LEU A 49 -11.83 -0.08 -10.45
N LEU A 50 -11.90 -1.39 -10.20
CA LEU A 50 -10.75 -2.17 -9.73
C LEU A 50 -9.62 -2.18 -10.77
N ASN A 51 -9.94 -2.40 -12.05
CA ASN A 51 -8.95 -2.40 -13.13
C ASN A 51 -8.29 -1.04 -13.30
N VAL A 52 -9.08 0.05 -13.32
CA VAL A 52 -8.56 1.42 -13.38
C VAL A 52 -7.60 1.70 -12.22
N CYS A 53 -7.94 1.24 -11.00
CA CYS A 53 -7.06 1.39 -9.86
C CYS A 53 -5.74 0.62 -10.04
N ILE A 54 -5.80 -0.63 -10.51
CA ILE A 54 -4.62 -1.46 -10.73
C ILE A 54 -3.70 -0.83 -11.78
N ASP A 55 -4.26 -0.35 -12.89
CA ASP A 55 -3.50 0.31 -13.96
C ASP A 55 -2.88 1.64 -13.51
N ALA A 56 -3.57 2.39 -12.65
CA ALA A 56 -3.00 3.59 -12.05
C ALA A 56 -1.85 3.28 -11.07
N GLN A 57 -1.79 2.06 -10.54
CA GLN A 57 -0.77 1.63 -9.57
C GLN A 57 0.39 0.89 -10.21
N SER A 58 0.17 0.16 -11.31
CA SER A 58 1.24 -0.51 -12.06
C SER A 58 2.30 0.47 -12.56
N LYS A 59 1.89 1.70 -12.89
CA LYS A 59 2.77 2.80 -13.33
C LYS A 59 3.53 3.48 -12.20
N LYS A 60 3.12 3.30 -10.93
CA LYS A 60 3.76 3.96 -9.78
C LYS A 60 4.90 3.10 -9.24
N ASN A 61 6.12 3.38 -9.74
CA ASN A 61 7.35 2.83 -9.18
C ASN A 61 7.41 3.06 -7.66
N ARG A 62 7.27 1.98 -6.89
CA ARG A 62 6.97 1.96 -5.45
C ARG A 62 8.16 2.31 -4.56
N LYS A 63 8.90 3.39 -4.85
CA LYS A 63 9.92 3.94 -3.96
C LYS A 63 9.33 4.90 -2.93
N SER A 64 8.19 4.59 -2.30
CA SER A 64 7.53 5.54 -1.39
C SER A 64 8.34 5.87 -0.12
N TRP A 65 9.42 5.12 0.16
CA TRP A 65 10.29 5.33 1.33
C TRP A 65 11.78 5.21 1.00
N GLY A 66 12.16 5.30 -0.29
CA GLY A 66 13.46 4.84 -0.79
C GLY A 66 14.70 5.32 -0.01
N SER A 67 14.67 6.55 0.51
CA SER A 67 15.80 7.16 1.25
C SER A 67 15.51 7.52 2.71
N ILE A 68 14.37 7.12 3.30
CA ILE A 68 14.04 7.54 4.67
C ILE A 68 15.06 7.08 5.69
N ASN A 69 15.49 5.81 5.59
CA ASN A 69 16.47 5.26 6.52
C ASN A 69 17.84 5.88 6.31
N TYR A 70 18.15 6.31 5.09
CA TYR A 70 19.35 7.09 4.80
C TYR A 70 19.29 8.46 5.49
N GLN A 71 18.16 9.16 5.44
CA GLN A 71 17.97 10.44 6.14
C GLN A 71 18.03 10.28 7.67
N LEU A 72 17.39 9.24 8.22
CA LEU A 72 17.42 8.94 9.65
C LEU A 72 18.83 8.59 10.14
N GLN A 73 19.60 7.87 9.33
CA GLN A 73 21.00 7.56 9.63
C GLN A 73 21.87 8.82 9.68
N ARG A 74 21.61 9.82 8.82
CA ARG A 74 22.31 11.12 8.85
C ARG A 74 21.97 11.93 10.11
N LEU A 75 20.69 12.02 10.47
CA LEU A 75 20.24 12.75 11.67
C LEU A 75 20.84 12.18 12.96
N ASN A 76 21.04 10.86 13.00
CA ASN A 76 21.62 10.19 14.16
C ASN A 76 23.11 10.54 14.40
N ARG A 77 23.84 11.04 13.39
CA ARG A 77 25.25 11.45 13.54
C ARG A 77 25.42 12.85 14.13
N GLY A 78 24.43 13.73 13.99
CA GLY A 78 24.51 15.13 14.45
C GLY A 78 24.05 15.37 15.88
N ARG A 79 23.88 14.31 16.69
CA ARG A 79 23.26 14.38 18.02
C ARG A 79 24.16 13.86 19.16
N LYS A 80 25.48 13.85 18.94
CA LYS A 80 26.50 13.79 20.00
C LYS A 80 26.86 15.21 20.40
#